data_AF-A0A534L568-F1
#
_entry.id   AF-A0A534L568-F1
#
_cell.length_a   1.000
_cell.length_b   1.000
_cell.length_c   1.000
_cell.angle_alpha   90.00
_cell.angle_beta   90.00
_cell.angle_gamma   90.00
#
_symmetry.space_group_name_H-M   'P 1'
#
loop_
_entity.id
_entity.type
_entity.pdbx_description
1 polymer ?
#
loop_
_entity_poly.entity_id
_entity_poly.type
_entity_poly.pdbx_seq_one_letter_code
_entity_poly.pdbx_strand_id
1 'polypeptide(L)'
;MRLVRQTRDTATAEATRAIRQLMEQADQAGHRVRAATLVVGSDVDPATLRHPHIRAHALEGRLYREAVEAAASRCGLACEVLVEGEALPSAAVAVGKRPVEIKAATDAWGKALGPPWGAQEKAAALAAWVALAGR
;
A
#
# COMPACT_ATOMS: atom_id res chain seq x y z
N MET A 1 -18.55 14.39 -13.80
CA MET A 1 -19.08 13.17 -14.47
C MET A 1 -19.69 12.23 -13.42
N ARG A 2 -20.92 11.74 -13.62
CA ARG A 2 -21.63 10.84 -12.67
C ARG A 2 -20.92 9.48 -12.52
N LEU A 3 -20.48 8.89 -13.63
CA LEU A 3 -19.87 7.56 -13.63
C LEU A 3 -18.57 7.50 -12.80
N VAL A 4 -17.66 8.46 -12.99
CA VAL A 4 -16.39 8.53 -12.23
C VAL A 4 -16.63 8.58 -10.72
N ARG A 5 -17.62 9.37 -10.28
CA ARG A 5 -18.01 9.44 -8.87
C ARG A 5 -18.56 8.10 -8.38
N GLN A 6 -19.49 7.51 -9.12
CA GLN A 6 -20.05 6.20 -8.79
C GLN A 6 -18.97 5.11 -8.69
N THR A 7 -18.03 5.06 -9.63
CA THR A 7 -16.89 4.12 -9.60
C THR A 7 -16.05 4.32 -8.34
N ARG A 8 -15.71 5.56 -8.00
CA ARG A 8 -14.95 5.87 -6.78
C ARG A 8 -15.71 5.46 -5.52
N ASP A 9 -17.01 5.75 -5.45
CA ASP A 9 -17.84 5.41 -4.30
C ASP A 9 -17.93 3.89 -4.09
N THR A 10 -18.18 3.14 -5.16
CA THR A 10 -18.19 1.68 -5.13
C THR A 10 -16.82 1.12 -4.75
N ALA A 11 -15.74 1.58 -5.38
CA ALA A 11 -14.39 1.13 -5.05
C ALA A 11 -14.04 1.42 -3.58
N THR A 12 -14.43 2.57 -3.06
CA THR A 12 -14.21 2.93 -1.65
C THR A 12 -15.01 2.02 -0.72
N ALA A 13 -16.26 1.68 -1.07
CA ALA A 13 -17.09 0.79 -0.28
C ALA A 13 -16.50 -0.63 -0.20
N GLU A 14 -16.09 -1.20 -1.34
CA GLU A 14 -15.45 -2.52 -1.39
C GLU A 14 -14.11 -2.54 -0.65
N ALA A 15 -13.27 -1.52 -0.85
CA ALA A 15 -12.02 -1.38 -0.11
C ALA A 15 -12.26 -1.25 1.40
N THR A 16 -13.30 -0.52 1.83
CA THR A 16 -13.66 -0.39 3.26
C THR A 16 -14.02 -1.76 3.85
N ARG A 17 -14.82 -2.56 3.12
CA ARG A 17 -15.17 -3.92 3.52
C ARG A 17 -13.93 -4.82 3.63
N ALA A 18 -13.06 -4.79 2.62
CA ALA A 18 -11.84 -5.58 2.60
C ALA A 18 -10.89 -5.22 3.75
N ILE A 19 -10.69 -3.93 4.02
CA ILE A 19 -9.84 -3.47 5.13
C ILE A 19 -10.42 -3.90 6.49
N ARG A 20 -11.73 -3.77 6.69
CA ARG A 20 -12.39 -4.25 7.93
C ARG A 20 -12.19 -5.74 8.15
N GLN A 21 -12.33 -6.54 7.09
CA GLN A 21 -12.10 -7.97 7.16
C GLN A 21 -10.64 -8.29 7.52
N LEU A 22 -9.66 -7.59 6.94
CA LEU A 22 -8.25 -7.75 7.30
C LEU A 22 -7.97 -7.35 8.76
N MET A 23 -8.59 -6.27 9.25
CA MET A 23 -8.47 -5.85 10.65
C MET A 23 -9.08 -6.87 11.61
N GLU A 24 -10.22 -7.45 11.27
CA GLU A 24 -10.87 -8.50 12.05
C GLU A 24 -10.02 -9.77 12.09
N GLN A 25 -9.43 -10.17 10.95
CA GLN A 25 -8.49 -11.30 10.90
C GLN A 25 -7.25 -11.06 11.76
N ALA A 26 -6.70 -9.85 11.74
CA ALA A 26 -5.58 -9.49 12.60
C ALA A 26 -5.96 -9.56 14.09
N ASP A 27 -7.14 -9.04 14.46
CA ASP A 27 -7.65 -9.07 15.83
C ASP A 27 -7.88 -10.51 16.33
N GLN A 28 -8.48 -11.37 15.51
CA GLN A 28 -8.66 -12.80 15.80
C GLN A 28 -7.32 -13.54 15.97
N ALA A 29 -6.26 -13.08 15.29
CA ALA A 29 -4.90 -13.58 15.47
C ALA A 29 -4.16 -12.95 16.67
N GLY A 30 -4.80 -12.07 17.45
CA GLY A 30 -4.21 -11.39 18.60
C GLY A 30 -3.32 -10.20 18.23
N HIS A 31 -3.48 -9.65 17.02
CA HIS A 31 -2.72 -8.52 16.52
C HIS A 31 -3.58 -7.26 16.41
N ARG A 32 -3.00 -6.11 16.78
CA ARG A 32 -3.64 -4.80 16.60
C ARG A 32 -3.06 -4.10 15.38
N VAL A 33 -3.89 -3.78 14.39
CA VAL A 33 -3.50 -2.94 13.25
C VAL A 33 -3.23 -1.51 13.73
N ARG A 34 -2.06 -0.95 13.42
CA ARG A 34 -1.62 0.39 13.87
C ARG A 34 -1.49 1.43 12.76
N ALA A 35 -1.21 0.99 11.55
CA ALA A 35 -0.97 1.85 10.39
C ALA A 35 -1.27 1.08 9.10
N ALA A 36 -1.42 1.81 8.00
CA ALA A 36 -1.52 1.26 6.66
C ALA A 36 -0.59 2.02 5.71
N THR A 37 -0.05 1.32 4.72
CA THR A 37 0.70 1.93 3.62
C THR A 37 0.27 1.29 2.32
N LEU A 38 -0.01 2.11 1.31
CA LEU A 38 -0.38 1.68 -0.02
C LEU A 38 0.84 1.79 -0.94
N VAL A 39 1.26 0.66 -1.50
CA VAL A 39 2.35 0.63 -2.48
C VAL A 39 1.80 0.90 -3.87
N VAL A 40 2.40 1.85 -4.58
CA VAL A 40 2.03 2.23 -5.95
C VAL A 40 3.23 2.12 -6.88
N GLY A 41 3.00 1.76 -8.14
CA GLY A 41 4.06 1.71 -9.15
C GLY A 41 4.56 3.09 -9.58
N SER A 42 3.75 4.13 -9.42
CA SER A 42 4.09 5.53 -9.74
C SER A 42 3.15 6.48 -9.00
N ASP A 43 3.66 7.67 -8.66
CA ASP A 43 2.86 8.82 -8.19
C ASP A 43 3.08 10.05 -9.09
N VAL A 44 3.18 9.82 -10.40
CA VAL A 44 3.30 10.91 -11.37
C VAL A 44 2.03 11.77 -11.38
N ASP A 45 2.19 13.09 -11.46
CA ASP A 45 1.05 13.97 -11.67
C ASP A 45 0.49 13.80 -13.10
N PRO A 46 -0.76 13.31 -13.27
CA PRO A 46 -1.35 13.09 -14.59
C PRO A 46 -1.40 14.37 -15.45
N ALA A 47 -1.43 15.55 -14.84
CA ALA A 47 -1.42 16.82 -15.57
C ALA A 47 -0.12 17.03 -16.38
N THR A 48 0.97 16.39 -15.98
CA THR A 48 2.27 16.47 -16.66
C THR A 48 2.37 15.54 -17.88
N LEU A 49 1.43 14.58 -18.01
CA LEU A 49 1.47 13.56 -19.06
C LEU A 49 0.83 14.06 -20.36
N ARG A 50 1.65 14.09 -21.42
CA ARG A 50 1.24 14.60 -22.75
C ARG A 50 0.33 13.63 -23.49
N HIS A 51 0.63 12.32 -23.44
CA HIS A 51 -0.13 11.31 -24.17
C HIS A 51 -1.46 11.01 -23.48
N PRO A 52 -2.61 11.19 -24.16
CA PRO A 52 -3.94 11.02 -23.55
C PRO A 52 -4.16 9.64 -22.92
N HIS A 53 -3.67 8.57 -23.55
CA HIS A 53 -3.81 7.21 -23.04
C HIS A 53 -3.05 7.00 -21.73
N ILE A 54 -1.79 7.43 -21.67
CA ILE A 54 -0.96 7.35 -20.46
C ILE A 54 -1.57 8.21 -19.34
N ARG A 55 -2.06 9.41 -19.69
CA ARG A 55 -2.75 10.29 -18.74
C ARG A 55 -4.03 9.65 -18.19
N ALA A 56 -4.81 8.96 -19.03
CA ALA A 56 -6.01 8.25 -18.59
C ALA A 56 -5.67 7.13 -17.59
N HIS A 57 -4.64 6.33 -17.87
CA HIS A 57 -4.14 5.30 -16.94
C HIS A 57 -3.65 5.88 -15.61
N ALA A 58 -2.94 7.01 -15.64
CA ALA A 58 -2.50 7.67 -14.41
C ALA A 58 -3.68 8.24 -13.59
N LEU A 59 -4.71 8.77 -14.26
CA LEU A 59 -5.95 9.20 -13.61
C LEU A 59 -6.72 8.03 -13.01
N GLU A 60 -6.77 6.89 -13.68
CA GLU A 60 -7.37 5.65 -13.16
C GLU A 60 -6.62 5.14 -11.93
N GLY A 61 -5.28 5.07 -11.99
CA GLY A 61 -4.45 4.70 -10.86
C GLY A 61 -4.68 5.61 -9.65
N ARG A 62 -4.75 6.93 -9.87
CA ARG A 62 -5.09 7.91 -8.83
C ARG A 62 -6.49 7.67 -8.26
N LEU A 63 -7.49 7.36 -9.09
CA LEU A 63 -8.86 7.10 -8.65
C LEU A 63 -8.91 5.92 -7.65
N TYR A 64 -8.27 4.80 -7.98
CA TYR A 64 -8.27 3.63 -7.09
C TYR A 64 -7.40 3.85 -5.85
N ARG A 65 -6.25 4.54 -5.98
CA ARG A 65 -5.44 4.95 -4.84
C ARG A 65 -6.26 5.75 -3.84
N GLU A 66 -6.91 6.82 -4.31
CA GLU A 66 -7.72 7.68 -3.46
C GLU A 66 -8.94 6.97 -2.86
N ALA A 67 -9.48 5.95 -3.54
CA ALA A 67 -10.55 5.12 -2.99
C ALA A 67 -10.06 4.24 -1.82
N VAL A 68 -8.87 3.66 -1.93
CA VAL A 68 -8.26 2.85 -0.86
C VAL A 68 -7.81 3.73 0.32
N GLU A 69 -7.25 4.92 0.05
CA GLU A 69 -6.91 5.90 1.09
C GLU A 69 -8.16 6.35 1.88
N ALA A 70 -9.25 6.65 1.16
CA ALA A 70 -10.52 7.01 1.79
C ALA A 70 -11.11 5.85 2.61
N ALA A 71 -10.98 4.61 2.12
CA ALA A 71 -11.41 3.42 2.84
C ALA A 71 -10.60 3.19 4.13
N ALA A 72 -9.28 3.33 4.08
CA ALA A 72 -8.41 3.24 5.25
C ALA A 72 -8.78 4.31 6.30
N SER A 73 -9.02 5.54 5.86
CA SER A 73 -9.49 6.63 6.73
C SER A 73 -10.83 6.31 7.40
N ARG A 74 -11.81 5.75 6.66
CA ARG A 74 -13.10 5.27 7.22
C ARG A 74 -12.95 4.14 8.24
N CYS A 75 -11.85 3.41 8.18
CA CYS A 75 -11.49 2.37 9.15
C CYS A 75 -10.62 2.91 10.30
N GLY A 76 -10.36 4.22 10.37
CA GLY A 76 -9.56 4.84 11.43
C GLY A 76 -8.05 4.64 11.26
N LEU A 77 -7.58 4.29 10.06
CA LEU A 77 -6.17 4.09 9.76
C LEU A 77 -5.63 5.30 8.98
N ALA A 78 -4.49 5.83 9.44
CA ALA A 78 -3.66 6.68 8.59
C ALA A 78 -3.04 5.80 7.49
N CYS A 79 -3.23 6.18 6.23
CA CYS A 79 -2.69 5.50 5.07
C CYS A 79 -1.62 6.38 4.41
N GLU A 80 -0.39 5.89 4.37
CA GLU A 80 0.69 6.53 3.62
C GLU A 80 0.80 5.91 2.23
N VAL A 81 1.36 6.64 1.27
CA VAL A 81 1.63 6.12 -0.08
C VAL A 81 3.13 5.97 -0.24
N LEU A 82 3.55 4.81 -0.76
CA LEU A 82 4.95 4.51 -1.03
C LEU A 82 5.11 4.04 -2.47
N VAL A 83 6.05 4.64 -3.20
CA VAL A 83 6.39 4.16 -4.54
C VAL A 83 7.21 2.88 -4.40
N GLU A 84 6.89 1.84 -5.17
CA GLU A 84 7.50 0.51 -5.05
C GLU A 84 9.04 0.54 -5.07
N GLY A 85 9.63 1.35 -5.96
CA GLY A 85 11.08 1.53 -6.06
C GLY A 85 11.73 2.10 -4.80
N GLU A 86 10.97 2.82 -3.98
CA GLU A 86 11.43 3.45 -2.74
C GLU A 86 11.21 2.57 -1.49
N ALA A 87 10.54 1.42 -1.63
CA ALA A 87 10.15 0.62 -0.48
C ALA A 87 11.34 0.10 0.34
N LEU A 88 12.35 -0.47 -0.34
CA LEU A 88 13.56 -0.96 0.30
C LEU A 88 14.43 0.16 0.90
N PRO A 89 14.78 1.24 0.18
CA PRO A 89 15.58 2.32 0.78
C PRO A 89 14.82 3.00 1.92
N SER A 90 13.50 3.20 1.82
CA SER A 90 12.71 3.79 2.91
C SER A 90 12.70 2.91 4.16
N ALA A 91 12.57 1.59 4.01
CA ALA A 91 12.65 0.66 5.14
C ALA A 91 14.04 0.66 5.78
N ALA A 92 15.10 0.73 4.98
CA ALA A 92 16.47 0.83 5.47
C ALA A 92 16.69 2.08 6.33
N VAL A 93 16.20 3.23 5.87
CA VAL A 93 16.25 4.49 6.62
C VAL A 93 15.41 4.40 7.89
N ALA A 94 14.15 3.97 7.79
CA ALA A 94 13.23 3.93 8.93
C ALA A 94 13.70 2.99 10.06
N VAL A 95 14.34 1.87 9.72
CA VAL A 95 14.84 0.89 10.69
C VAL A 95 16.29 1.17 11.11
N GLY A 96 17.00 2.08 10.44
CA GLY A 96 18.40 2.40 10.73
C GLY A 96 19.36 1.26 10.38
N LYS A 97 19.13 0.57 9.25
CA LYS A 97 19.92 -0.57 8.77
C LYS A 97 20.35 -0.38 7.31
N ARG A 98 21.32 -1.16 6.85
CA ARG A 98 21.70 -1.12 5.43
C ARG A 98 20.63 -1.83 4.58
N PRO A 99 20.38 -1.40 3.33
CA PRO A 99 19.42 -2.06 2.45
C PRO A 99 19.61 -3.57 2.29
N VAL A 100 20.86 -4.04 2.30
CA VAL A 100 21.19 -5.47 2.23
C VAL A 100 20.69 -6.26 3.45
N GLU A 101 20.69 -5.65 4.64
CA GLU A 101 20.21 -6.29 5.88
C GLU A 101 18.68 -6.38 5.88
N ILE A 102 18.00 -5.32 5.43
CA ILE A 102 16.55 -5.31 5.27
C ILE A 102 16.13 -6.37 4.24
N LYS A 103 16.80 -6.40 3.08
CA LYS A 103 16.55 -7.40 2.05
C LYS A 103 16.72 -8.82 2.60
N ALA A 104 17.80 -9.09 3.32
CA ALA A 104 18.05 -10.40 3.92
C ALA A 104 16.94 -10.82 4.91
N ALA A 105 16.44 -9.89 5.73
CA ALA A 105 15.31 -10.15 6.63
C ALA A 105 14.03 -10.49 5.86
N THR A 106 13.68 -9.70 4.83
CA THR A 106 12.49 -9.98 3.99
C THR A 106 12.60 -11.29 3.22
N ASP A 107 13.79 -11.69 2.77
CA ASP A 107 14.01 -12.99 2.13
C ASP A 107 13.90 -14.15 3.13
N ALA A 108 14.33 -13.95 4.39
CA ALA A 108 14.17 -14.94 5.45
C ALA A 108 12.69 -15.16 5.82
N TRP A 109 11.87 -14.09 5.85
CA TRP A 109 10.42 -14.21 6.04
C TRP A 109 9.78 -15.07 4.96
N GLY A 110 10.14 -14.86 3.69
CA GLY A 110 9.65 -15.69 2.58
C GLY A 110 9.98 -17.18 2.71
N LYS A 111 11.18 -17.51 3.23
CA LYS A 111 11.56 -18.90 3.51
C LYS A 111 10.71 -19.52 4.62
N ALA A 112 10.31 -18.72 5.62
CA ALA A 112 9.51 -19.19 6.74
C ALA A 112 8.01 -19.29 6.40
N LEU A 113 7.47 -18.33 5.66
CA LEU A 113 6.04 -18.22 5.32
C LEU A 113 5.66 -19.07 4.10
N GLY A 114 6.61 -19.34 3.19
CA GLY A 114 6.33 -20.03 1.92
C GLY A 114 5.63 -19.13 0.90
N PRO A 115 5.26 -19.69 -0.28
CA PRO A 115 4.57 -18.93 -1.32
C PRO A 115 3.11 -18.61 -0.95
N PRO A 116 2.56 -17.47 -1.43
CA PRO A 116 3.21 -16.49 -2.30
C PRO A 116 4.18 -15.56 -1.54
N TRP A 117 5.34 -15.28 -2.15
CA TRP A 117 6.33 -14.31 -1.63
C TRP A 117 7.10 -13.64 -2.78
N GLY A 118 6.34 -13.09 -3.72
CA GLY A 118 6.83 -12.38 -4.90
C GLY A 118 7.15 -10.92 -4.63
N ALA A 119 7.28 -10.14 -5.70
CA ALA A 119 7.63 -8.72 -5.61
C ALA A 119 6.58 -7.92 -4.81
N GLN A 120 5.30 -8.20 -5.03
CA GLN A 120 4.20 -7.48 -4.39
C GLN A 120 4.14 -7.76 -2.88
N GLU A 121 4.29 -9.02 -2.44
CA GLU A 121 4.33 -9.35 -1.02
C GLU A 121 5.52 -8.71 -0.32
N LYS A 122 6.69 -8.72 -0.97
CA LYS A 122 7.89 -8.06 -0.43
C LYS A 122 7.72 -6.55 -0.32
N ALA A 123 7.17 -5.90 -1.35
CA ALA A 123 6.94 -4.46 -1.32
C ALA A 123 5.92 -4.08 -0.23
N ALA A 124 4.83 -4.85 -0.08
CA ALA A 124 3.85 -4.65 0.98
C ALA A 124 4.46 -4.84 2.39
N ALA A 125 5.31 -5.86 2.57
CA ALA A 125 5.98 -6.12 3.84
C ALA A 125 6.97 -5.00 4.20
N LEU A 126 7.74 -4.50 3.22
CA LEU A 126 8.64 -3.35 3.41
C LEU A 126 7.87 -2.09 3.78
N ALA A 127 6.77 -1.81 3.08
CA ALA A 127 5.91 -0.67 3.36
C ALA A 127 5.30 -0.73 4.77
N ALA A 128 4.81 -1.91 5.18
CA ALA A 128 4.32 -2.12 6.54
C ALA A 128 5.42 -1.92 7.59
N TRP A 129 6.66 -2.33 7.30
CA TRP A 129 7.80 -2.12 8.21
C TRP A 129 8.13 -0.62 8.37
N VAL A 130 8.12 0.14 7.28
CA VAL A 130 8.26 1.61 7.32
C VAL A 130 7.17 2.21 8.21
N ALA A 131 5.92 1.84 7.99
CA ALA A 131 4.77 2.38 8.72
C ALA A 131 4.85 2.10 10.23
N LEU A 132 5.37 0.92 10.62
CA LEU A 132 5.52 0.52 12.01
C LEU A 132 6.75 1.15 12.68
N ALA A 133 7.84 1.37 11.95
CA ALA A 133 9.05 1.97 12.48
C ALA A 133 8.88 3.45 12.88
N GLY A 134 7.91 4.15 12.28
CA GLY A 134 7.54 5.53 12.63
C GLY A 134 6.55 5.68 13.80
N ARG A 135 6.32 4.64 14.60
CA ARG A 135 5.28 4.61 15.65
C ARG A 135 5.83 4.34 17.04
#